data_AF-A0A349ZQX8-F1
#
_entry.id   AF-A0A349ZQX8-F1
#
_cell.length_a   1.000
_cell.length_b   1.000
_cell.length_c   1.000
_cell.angle_alpha   90.00
_cell.angle_beta   90.00
_cell.angle_gamma   90.00
#
_symmetry.space_group_name_H-M   'P 1'
#
loop_
_entity.id
_entity.type
_entity.pdbx_description
1 polymer ?
#
loop_
_entity_poly.entity_id
_entity_poly.type
_entity_poly.pdbx_seq_one_letter_code
_entity_poly.pdbx_strand_id
1 'polypeptide(L)'
;QDSQGASEGKSLTEEQALEAIKKYCYENNPDLKDMEGSDEQTLYWEVSTNDTGERVVLYRSYTGAQIRYYIDPVSGDTYVTELVPGIIDDEQRTEESFNVRDYL
;
A
#
# COMPACT_ATOMS: atom_id res chain seq x y z
N GLN A 1 23.99 -10.38 -32.55
CA GLN A 1 23.92 -8.98 -32.99
C GLN A 1 22.82 -8.31 -32.21
N ASP A 2 23.22 -7.22 -31.58
CA ASP A 2 22.56 -6.45 -30.54
C ASP A 2 21.20 -5.87 -30.93
N SER A 3 20.36 -5.72 -29.91
CA SER A 3 19.39 -4.62 -29.82
C SER A 3 19.18 -4.29 -28.34
N GLN A 4 20.04 -3.41 -27.80
CA GLN A 4 19.71 -2.59 -26.64
C GLN A 4 18.70 -1.51 -27.08
N GLY A 5 17.66 -1.26 -26.28
CA GLY A 5 16.79 -0.10 -26.48
C GLY A 5 15.59 -0.03 -25.52
N ALA A 6 15.61 0.97 -24.64
CA ALA A 6 14.58 1.45 -23.71
C ALA A 6 14.34 0.63 -22.42
N SER A 7 14.73 1.20 -21.28
CA SER A 7 14.15 0.86 -19.98
C SER A 7 12.71 1.38 -19.92
N GLU A 8 11.76 0.63 -20.48
CA GLU A 8 10.33 0.84 -20.23
C GLU A 8 10.05 0.45 -18.78
N GLY A 9 9.82 1.45 -17.92
CA GLY A 9 9.46 1.24 -16.53
C GLY A 9 8.16 0.46 -16.43
N LYS A 10 8.26 -0.85 -16.18
CA LYS A 10 7.11 -1.74 -16.09
C LYS A 10 6.18 -1.26 -14.96
N SER A 11 4.89 -1.11 -15.27
CA SER A 11 3.86 -0.76 -14.30
C SER A 11 3.79 -1.80 -13.18
N LEU A 12 3.58 -1.35 -11.94
CA LEU A 12 3.46 -2.24 -10.79
C LEU A 12 2.23 -3.14 -10.92
N THR A 13 2.42 -4.43 -10.64
CA THR A 13 1.32 -5.35 -10.41
C THR A 13 0.71 -5.12 -9.03
N GLU A 14 -0.50 -5.62 -8.81
CA GLU A 14 -1.15 -5.59 -7.49
C GLU A 14 -0.32 -6.33 -6.43
N GLU A 15 0.26 -7.47 -6.79
CA GLU A 15 1.15 -8.23 -5.90
C GLU A 15 2.40 -7.41 -5.51
N GLN A 16 3.06 -6.77 -6.47
CA GLN A 16 4.23 -5.92 -6.20
C GLN A 16 3.88 -4.73 -5.31
N ALA A 17 2.72 -4.10 -5.55
CA ALA A 17 2.23 -3.02 -4.71
C ALA A 17 1.97 -3.49 -3.28
N LEU A 18 1.28 -4.63 -3.11
CA LEU A 18 0.99 -5.20 -1.80
C LEU A 18 2.26 -5.53 -1.02
N GLU A 19 3.21 -6.22 -1.64
CA GLU A 19 4.47 -6.59 -1.00
C GLU A 19 5.31 -5.37 -0.60
N ALA A 20 5.39 -4.36 -1.47
CA ALA A 20 6.14 -3.14 -1.19
C ALA A 20 5.51 -2.30 -0.06
N ILE A 21 4.18 -2.18 -0.02
CA ILE A 21 3.49 -1.53 1.09
C ILE A 21 3.69 -2.29 2.40
N LYS A 22 3.63 -3.63 2.39
CA LYS A 22 3.94 -4.42 3.59
C LYS A 22 5.35 -4.16 4.10
N LYS A 23 6.35 -4.14 3.22
CA LYS A 23 7.74 -3.78 3.59
C LYS A 23 7.83 -2.39 4.19
N TYR A 24 7.22 -1.38 3.55
CA TYR A 24 7.14 -0.02 4.09
C TYR A 24 6.55 -0.01 5.51
N CYS A 25 5.43 -0.69 5.71
CA CYS A 25 4.76 -0.74 7.01
C CYS A 25 5.60 -1.47 8.08
N TYR A 26 6.30 -2.55 7.73
CA TYR A 26 7.18 -3.26 8.67
C TYR A 26 8.46 -2.49 8.99
N GLU A 27 8.98 -1.67 8.08
CA GLU A 27 10.15 -0.82 8.35
C GLU A 27 9.79 0.31 9.32
N ASN A 28 8.61 0.91 9.16
CA ASN A 28 8.14 1.99 10.05
C ASN A 28 7.55 1.48 11.37
N ASN A 29 6.98 0.26 11.36
CA ASN A 29 6.43 -0.39 12.53
C ASN A 29 6.78 -1.89 12.55
N PRO A 30 7.97 -2.26 13.04
CA PRO A 30 8.42 -3.65 13.08
C PRO A 30 7.49 -4.59 13.83
N ASP A 31 6.80 -4.10 14.87
CA ASP A 31 5.86 -4.89 15.68
C ASP A 31 4.67 -5.39 14.84
N LEU A 32 4.31 -4.67 13.77
CA LEU A 32 3.25 -5.07 12.84
C LEU A 32 3.53 -6.43 12.18
N LYS A 33 4.81 -6.73 11.93
CA LYS A 33 5.23 -8.00 11.32
C LYS A 33 4.97 -9.18 12.24
N ASP A 34 5.20 -9.00 13.53
CA ASP A 34 4.96 -10.03 14.54
C ASP A 34 3.45 -10.20 14.81
N MET A 35 2.66 -9.15 14.62
CA MET A 35 1.21 -9.18 14.80
C MET A 35 0.44 -9.84 13.64
N GLU A 36 0.90 -9.72 12.39
CA GLU A 36 0.23 -10.34 11.22
C GLU A 36 0.17 -11.87 11.32
N GLY A 37 1.12 -12.50 12.02
CA GLY A 37 1.17 -13.94 12.24
C GLY A 37 0.40 -14.45 13.46
N SER A 38 -0.26 -13.56 14.22
CA SER A 38 -1.03 -13.94 15.40
C SER A 38 -2.49 -14.22 15.05
N ASP A 39 -2.99 -15.42 15.36
CA ASP A 39 -4.41 -15.79 15.23
C ASP A 39 -5.35 -14.92 16.08
N GLU A 40 -4.81 -14.13 17.02
CA GLU A 40 -5.58 -13.29 17.95
C GLU A 40 -5.82 -11.87 17.41
N GLN A 41 -4.99 -11.40 16.47
CA GLN A 41 -5.03 -10.03 15.94
C GLN A 41 -5.52 -10.06 14.50
N THR A 42 -6.77 -9.64 14.26
CA THR A 42 -7.36 -9.64 12.91
C THR A 42 -6.85 -8.47 12.08
N LEU A 43 -5.56 -8.50 11.74
CA LEU A 43 -4.98 -7.63 10.73
C LEU A 43 -5.33 -8.18 9.35
N TYR A 44 -5.69 -7.29 8.43
CA TYR A 44 -6.13 -7.69 7.10
C TYR A 44 -5.56 -6.75 6.05
N TRP A 45 -5.14 -7.35 4.93
CA TRP A 45 -4.66 -6.64 3.76
C TRP A 45 -5.48 -7.02 2.54
N GLU A 46 -5.82 -6.03 1.73
CA GLU A 46 -6.42 -6.21 0.41
C GLU A 46 -5.66 -5.37 -0.60
N VAL A 47 -5.61 -5.83 -1.85
CA VAL A 47 -5.13 -5.02 -2.96
C VAL A 47 -6.12 -5.10 -4.11
N SER A 48 -6.34 -3.96 -4.76
CA SER A 48 -7.18 -3.86 -5.94
C SER A 48 -6.66 -2.76 -6.86
N THR A 49 -7.22 -2.70 -8.06
CA THR A 49 -7.04 -1.58 -8.99
C THR A 49 -8.34 -0.79 -9.05
N ASN A 50 -8.27 0.52 -8.82
CA ASN A 50 -9.45 1.39 -8.88
C ASN A 50 -9.76 1.84 -10.32
N ASP A 51 -10.84 2.61 -10.49
CA ASP A 51 -11.31 3.07 -11.81
C ASP A 51 -10.32 4.01 -12.53
N THR A 52 -9.42 4.67 -11.80
CA THR A 52 -8.37 5.53 -12.36
C THR A 52 -7.13 4.74 -12.77
N GLY A 53 -7.06 3.46 -12.43
CA GLY A 53 -5.93 2.55 -12.74
C GLY A 53 -4.83 2.53 -11.67
N GLU A 54 -5.01 3.23 -10.56
CA GLU A 54 -4.12 3.19 -9.40
C GLU A 54 -4.21 1.83 -8.70
N ARG A 55 -3.10 1.37 -8.12
CA ARG A 55 -3.14 0.24 -7.17
C ARG A 55 -3.53 0.77 -5.82
N VAL A 56 -4.54 0.17 -5.20
CA VAL A 56 -5.01 0.54 -3.88
C VAL A 56 -4.75 -0.62 -2.95
N VAL A 57 -3.83 -0.43 -2.01
CA VAL A 57 -3.59 -1.40 -0.93
C VAL A 57 -4.34 -0.91 0.31
N LEU A 58 -5.23 -1.73 0.84
CA LEU A 58 -5.92 -1.50 2.10
C LEU A 58 -5.22 -2.27 3.21
N TYR A 59 -4.90 -1.59 4.29
CA TYR A 59 -4.57 -2.15 5.58
C TYR A 59 -5.72 -1.89 6.56
N ARG A 60 -6.24 -2.94 7.19
CA ARG A 60 -7.19 -2.82 8.29
C ARG A 60 -6.53 -3.26 9.59
N SER A 61 -6.46 -2.34 10.55
CA SER A 61 -5.93 -2.61 11.88
C SER A 61 -6.91 -3.42 12.73
N TYR A 62 -6.41 -4.01 13.81
CA TYR A 62 -7.23 -4.72 14.80
C TYR A 62 -8.23 -3.79 15.53
N THR A 63 -7.98 -2.48 15.57
CA THR A 63 -8.91 -1.48 16.11
C THR A 63 -10.00 -1.07 15.11
N GLY A 64 -9.93 -1.58 13.87
CA GLY A 64 -10.89 -1.31 12.82
C GLY A 64 -10.59 -0.07 11.97
N ALA A 65 -9.48 0.64 12.24
CA ALA A 65 -8.98 1.69 11.37
C ALA A 65 -8.57 1.11 10.01
N GLN A 66 -8.87 1.85 8.95
CA GLN A 66 -8.60 1.47 7.57
C GLN A 66 -7.64 2.49 6.97
N ILE A 67 -6.46 2.04 6.57
CA ILE A 67 -5.45 2.85 5.89
C ILE A 67 -5.39 2.39 4.44
N ARG A 68 -5.55 3.31 3.49
CA ARG A 68 -5.42 3.00 2.06
C ARG A 68 -4.21 3.71 1.47
N TYR A 69 -3.44 2.95 0.70
CA TYR A 69 -2.29 3.42 -0.04
C TYR A 69 -2.66 3.42 -1.52
N TYR A 70 -2.82 4.61 -2.08
CA TYR A 70 -3.10 4.81 -3.50
C TYR A 70 -1.80 5.04 -4.24
N ILE A 71 -1.53 4.21 -5.24
CA ILE A 71 -0.23 4.09 -5.88
C ILE A 71 -0.39 4.30 -7.38
N ASP A 72 0.32 5.29 -7.93
CA ASP A 72 0.52 5.37 -9.36
C ASP A 72 1.39 4.17 -9.83
N PRO A 73 0.87 3.28 -10.69
CA PRO A 73 1.58 2.07 -11.03
C PRO A 73 2.84 2.34 -11.86
N VAL A 74 2.98 3.50 -12.51
CA VAL A 74 4.10 3.87 -13.38
C VAL A 74 5.19 4.61 -12.61
N SER A 75 4.87 5.67 -11.88
CA SER A 75 5.84 6.46 -11.11
C SER A 75 6.12 5.85 -9.74
N GLY A 76 5.15 5.15 -9.16
CA GLY A 76 5.22 4.64 -7.78
C GLY A 76 4.92 5.70 -6.74
N ASP A 77 4.47 6.88 -7.14
CA ASP A 77 4.05 7.90 -6.19
C ASP A 77 2.84 7.41 -5.42
N THR A 78 2.93 7.49 -4.10
CA THR A 78 1.94 6.97 -3.18
C THR A 78 1.42 8.09 -2.29
N TYR A 79 0.11 8.14 -2.12
CA TYR A 79 -0.53 8.92 -1.06
C TYR A 79 -1.38 8.03 -0.17
N VAL A 80 -1.53 8.45 1.08
CA VAL A 80 -2.21 7.68 2.10
C VAL A 80 -3.50 8.36 2.52
N THR A 81 -4.51 7.56 2.78
CA THR A 81 -5.76 8.00 3.39
C THR A 81 -6.11 7.11 4.58
N GLU A 82 -6.91 7.67 5.48
CA GLU A 82 -7.41 6.98 6.65
C GLU A 82 -8.93 7.10 6.74
N LEU A 83 -9.56 6.01 7.20
CA LEU A 83 -10.94 5.97 7.65
C LEU A 83 -11.00 5.21 8.98
N VAL A 84 -11.57 5.84 10.01
CA VAL A 84 -11.85 5.18 11.29
C VAL A 84 -13.36 5.12 11.49
N PRO A 85 -14.00 3.97 11.20
CA PRO A 85 -15.45 3.85 11.27
C PRO A 85 -15.99 4.25 12.66
N GLY A 86 -16.94 5.19 12.67
CA GLY A 86 -17.54 5.73 13.89
C GLY A 86 -16.77 6.89 14.55
N ILE A 87 -15.63 7.31 13.98
CA ILE A 87 -14.89 8.51 14.39
C ILE A 87 -14.78 9.51 13.24
N ILE A 88 -14.40 9.01 12.07
CA ILE A 88 -14.30 9.80 10.84
C ILE A 88 -15.41 9.33 9.90
N ASP A 89 -16.22 10.28 9.40
CA ASP A 89 -17.40 9.99 8.59
C ASP A 89 -17.04 9.46 7.20
N ASP A 90 -15.97 9.99 6.61
CA ASP A 90 -15.49 9.65 5.26
C ASP A 90 -13.97 9.59 5.22
N GLU A 91 -13.43 8.88 4.23
CA GLU A 91 -11.99 8.74 4.02
C GLU A 91 -11.30 10.10 3.87
N GLN A 92 -10.25 10.33 4.66
CA GLN A 92 -9.48 11.57 4.68
C GLN A 92 -8.04 11.32 4.24
N ARG A 93 -7.52 12.21 3.38
CA ARG A 93 -6.11 12.19 2.98
C ARG A 93 -5.22 12.63 4.15
N THR A 94 -4.15 11.87 4.40
CA THR A 94 -3.15 12.21 5.41
C THR A 94 -2.03 13.06 4.79
N GLU A 95 -1.10 13.54 5.62
CA GLU A 95 0.11 14.23 5.15
C GLU A 95 1.18 13.26 4.60
N GLU A 96 0.92 11.95 4.67
CA GLU A 96 1.87 10.92 4.30
C GLU A 96 1.87 10.69 2.78
N SER A 97 3.08 10.80 2.22
CA SER A 97 3.35 10.51 0.82
C SER A 97 4.78 10.03 0.66
N PHE A 98 5.01 9.04 -0.19
CA PHE A 98 6.31 8.45 -0.45
C PHE A 98 6.32 7.79 -1.82
N ASN A 99 7.47 7.29 -2.27
CA ASN A 99 7.54 6.48 -3.48
C ASN A 99 7.61 4.99 -3.10
N VAL A 100 6.61 4.19 -3.49
CA VAL A 100 6.56 2.76 -3.13
C VAL A 100 7.64 1.93 -3.82
N ARG A 101 8.23 2.44 -4.91
CA ARG A 101 9.31 1.72 -5.61
C ARG A 101 10.59 1.62 -4.79
N ASP A 102 10.75 2.47 -3.78
CA ASP A 102 11.87 2.39 -2.83
C ASP A 102 11.82 1.11 -1.98
N TYR A 103 10.68 0.40 -1.99
CA TYR A 103 10.42 -0.80 -1.19
C TYR A 103 10.26 -2.08 -2.05
N LEU A 104 10.61 -2.06 -3.34
CA LEU A 104 10.52 -3.24 -4.22
C LEU A 104 11.71 -4.18 -4.10
#